data_AF-A0A1A7Y1K8-F1
#
_entry.id   AF-A0A1A7Y1K8-F1
#
_cell.length_a   1.000
_cell.length_b   1.000
_cell.length_c   1.000
_cell.angle_alpha   90.00
_cell.angle_beta   90.00
_cell.angle_gamma   90.00
#
_symmetry.space_group_name_H-M   'P 1'
#
loop_
_entity.id
_entity.type
_entity.pdbx_description
1 polymer ?
#
loop_
_entity_poly.entity_id
_entity_poly.type
_entity_poly.pdbx_seq_one_letter_code
_entity_poly.pdbx_strand_id
1 'polypeptide(L)'
;MRCLAARVNYKTLIVICALFTLITVLLWNRCTSDTSIRLLPRAPFVAPSPKIGDASISSQQQPPQPPEPPPVVGVVGGIKYEEIDCLINDESTIKGRREGGEVFLPFGWMEKYFEVYGKIVQYDGYDRFEFQHSYSKVYAQREPYHPDGVFMSFEGYNVEVRDRVKCISGVEGVPLSTQWGPQGYFYAIQIAQYGLSHYSKN
;
A
#
# COMPACT_ATOMS: atom_id res chain seq x y z
N MET A 1 -45.59 1.93 -34.21
CA MET A 1 -44.15 2.24 -34.19
C MET A 1 -43.57 1.94 -35.56
N ARG A 2 -43.22 2.97 -36.35
CA ARG A 2 -42.59 2.78 -37.66
C ARG A 2 -41.08 2.92 -37.47
N CYS A 3 -40.37 1.80 -37.42
CA CYS A 3 -38.93 1.78 -37.39
C CYS A 3 -38.41 2.22 -38.77
N LEU A 4 -37.86 3.44 -38.84
CA LEU A 4 -37.08 3.88 -39.97
C LEU A 4 -35.77 3.09 -39.96
N ALA A 5 -35.72 1.98 -40.71
CA ALA A 5 -34.47 1.31 -41.02
C ALA A 5 -33.70 2.16 -42.03
N ALA A 6 -32.91 3.11 -41.54
CA ALA A 6 -31.98 3.85 -42.37
C ALA A 6 -30.93 2.87 -42.90
N ARG A 7 -30.97 2.58 -44.21
CA ARG A 7 -29.89 1.86 -44.91
C ARG A 7 -28.68 2.79 -44.99
N VAL A 8 -27.85 2.80 -43.94
CA VAL A 8 -26.63 3.59 -43.91
C VAL A 8 -25.64 2.98 -44.91
N ASN A 9 -25.24 3.78 -45.90
CA ASN A 9 -24.24 3.38 -46.89
C ASN A 9 -22.88 3.26 -46.20
N TYR A 10 -22.15 2.16 -46.43
CA TYR A 10 -20.84 1.92 -45.81
C TYR A 10 -19.85 3.07 -46.08
N LYS A 11 -19.97 3.76 -47.22
CA LYS A 11 -19.17 4.94 -47.53
C LYS A 11 -19.43 6.08 -46.56
N THR A 12 -20.68 6.31 -46.18
CA THR A 12 -21.08 7.32 -45.18
C THR A 12 -20.59 6.94 -43.78
N LEU A 13 -20.63 5.65 -43.44
CA LEU A 13 -20.12 5.14 -42.16
C LEU A 13 -18.61 5.37 -42.02
N ILE A 14 -17.84 5.10 -43.08
CA ILE A 14 -16.38 5.34 -43.09
C ILE A 14 -16.06 6.82 -42.87
N VAL A 15 -16.80 7.73 -43.52
CA VAL A 15 -16.59 9.17 -43.35
C VAL A 15 -16.91 9.61 -41.92
N ILE A 16 -17.99 9.10 -41.32
CA ILE A 16 -18.34 9.40 -39.92
C ILE A 16 -17.27 8.89 -38.97
N CYS A 17 -16.80 7.65 -39.15
CA CYS A 17 -15.72 7.09 -38.33
C CYS A 17 -14.42 7.91 -38.45
N ALA A 18 -14.05 8.33 -39.66
CA ALA A 18 -12.86 9.17 -39.88
C ALA A 18 -12.97 10.55 -39.24
N LEU A 19 -14.17 11.15 -39.23
CA LEU A 19 -14.41 12.43 -38.55
C LEU A 19 -14.33 12.28 -37.03
N PHE A 20 -14.90 11.21 -36.47
CA PHE A 20 -14.82 10.94 -35.04
C PHE A 20 -13.39 10.70 -34.57
N THR A 21 -12.58 9.95 -35.33
CA THR A 21 -11.17 9.73 -35.00
C THR A 21 -10.34 11.01 -35.12
N LEU A 22 -10.63 11.86 -36.11
CA LEU A 22 -9.98 13.17 -36.22
C LEU A 22 -10.30 14.06 -35.01
N ILE A 23 -11.56 14.12 -34.60
CA ILE A 23 -12.00 14.93 -33.46
C ILE A 23 -11.35 14.43 -32.17
N THR A 24 -11.29 13.11 -31.93
CA THR A 24 -10.63 12.57 -30.73
C THR A 24 -9.13 12.87 -30.70
N VAL A 25 -8.44 12.80 -31.84
CA VAL A 25 -7.01 13.17 -31.92
C VAL A 25 -6.81 14.68 -31.67
N LEU A 26 -7.67 15.54 -32.19
CA LEU A 26 -7.60 16.99 -31.96
C LEU A 26 -7.84 17.35 -30.49
N LEU A 27 -8.81 16.69 -29.83
CA LEU A 27 -9.08 16.87 -28.41
C LEU A 27 -7.92 16.36 -27.54
N TRP A 28 -7.31 15.22 -27.91
CA TRP A 28 -6.14 14.68 -27.23
C TRP A 28 -4.95 15.65 -27.28
N ASN A 29 -4.68 16.25 -28.45
CA ASN A 29 -3.61 17.23 -28.61
C ASN A 29 -3.87 18.56 -27.88
N ARG A 30 -5.13 18.99 -27.74
CA ARG A 30 -5.44 20.15 -26.87
C ARG A 30 -5.20 19.83 -25.39
N CYS A 31 -5.62 18.67 -24.90
CA CYS A 31 -5.43 18.29 -23.48
C CYS A 31 -3.96 18.05 -23.10
N THR A 32 -3.11 17.61 -24.03
CA THR A 32 -1.67 17.44 -23.76
C THR A 32 -0.94 18.78 -23.58
N SER A 33 -1.44 19.85 -24.22
CA SER A 33 -0.80 21.17 -24.20
C SER A 33 -1.02 21.94 -22.90
N ASP A 34 -2.09 21.63 -22.14
CA ASP A 34 -2.36 22.26 -20.83
C ASP A 34 -1.60 21.59 -19.66
N THR A 35 -0.99 20.41 -19.88
CA THR A 35 -0.30 19.67 -18.82
C THR A 35 1.19 20.04 -18.70
N SER A 36 1.71 20.89 -19.60
CA SER A 36 3.15 21.16 -19.70
C SER A 36 3.63 22.47 -19.07
N ILE A 37 3.04 22.99 -17.99
CA ILE A 37 3.71 23.98 -17.11
C ILE A 37 3.16 23.87 -15.68
N ARG A 38 3.90 23.22 -14.77
CA ARG A 38 4.19 23.66 -13.37
C ARG A 38 5.27 22.76 -12.73
N LEU A 39 6.44 22.68 -13.35
CA LEU A 39 7.68 22.34 -12.64
C LEU A 39 8.25 23.66 -12.10
N LEU A 40 7.95 24.00 -10.84
CA LEU A 40 8.60 25.11 -10.16
C LEU A 40 10.03 24.68 -9.73
N PRO A 41 11.07 25.48 -10.03
CA PRO A 41 12.42 25.22 -9.54
C PRO A 41 12.51 25.37 -8.02
N ARG A 42 13.13 24.38 -7.38
CA ARG A 42 13.53 24.36 -5.97
C ARG A 42 14.46 25.54 -5.67
N ALA A 43 14.08 26.41 -4.73
CA ALA A 43 14.96 27.47 -4.22
C ALA A 43 16.16 26.84 -3.47
N PRO A 44 17.39 27.34 -3.65
CA PRO A 44 18.56 26.84 -2.93
C PRO A 44 18.56 27.37 -1.49
N PHE A 45 18.64 26.47 -0.51
CA PHE A 45 18.85 26.84 0.89
C PHE A 45 20.28 27.36 1.09
N VAL A 46 20.35 28.52 1.73
CA VAL A 46 21.54 29.30 2.07
C VAL A 46 22.38 28.57 3.12
N ALA A 47 23.69 28.48 2.91
CA ALA A 47 24.66 27.97 3.87
C ALA A 47 24.94 28.97 5.00
N PRO A 48 25.14 28.55 6.27
CA PRO A 48 25.65 29.43 7.32
C PRO A 48 27.19 29.55 7.26
N SER A 49 27.68 30.78 7.30
CA SER A 49 29.09 31.15 7.42
C SER A 49 29.61 30.99 8.87
N PRO A 50 30.93 30.78 9.10
CA PRO A 50 31.47 30.22 10.34
C PRO A 50 31.77 31.30 11.39
N LYS A 51 31.61 30.97 12.67
CA LYS A 51 32.21 31.74 13.77
C LYS A 51 33.45 31.01 14.29
N ILE A 52 34.57 31.69 14.14
CA ILE A 52 35.90 31.40 14.72
C ILE A 52 35.92 31.95 16.16
N GLY A 53 36.58 31.24 17.08
CA GLY A 53 36.92 31.77 18.41
C GLY A 53 37.31 30.70 19.43
N ASP A 54 38.61 30.56 19.64
CA ASP A 54 39.31 29.53 20.43
C ASP A 54 39.14 29.62 21.96
N ALA A 55 39.35 28.48 22.65
CA ALA A 55 40.47 28.26 23.61
C ALA A 55 40.13 27.44 24.87
N SER A 56 40.84 26.31 24.99
CA SER A 56 41.49 25.71 26.18
C SER A 56 40.72 25.04 27.35
N ILE A 57 40.87 23.69 27.39
CA ILE A 57 41.35 22.79 28.48
C ILE A 57 40.69 22.84 29.88
N SER A 58 40.06 21.72 30.30
CA SER A 58 40.52 20.91 31.44
C SER A 58 39.62 19.69 31.68
N SER A 59 40.27 18.55 31.89
CA SER A 59 39.78 17.22 32.23
C SER A 59 39.13 17.15 33.62
N GLN A 60 38.04 16.39 33.78
CA GLN A 60 37.83 15.42 34.87
C GLN A 60 36.79 14.35 34.47
N GLN A 61 37.15 13.08 34.71
CA GLN A 61 36.35 11.88 34.45
C GLN A 61 35.33 11.65 35.58
N GLN A 62 34.05 11.46 35.22
CA GLN A 62 32.98 10.96 36.08
C GLN A 62 32.44 9.65 35.45
N PRO A 63 32.18 8.57 36.20
CA PRO A 63 31.68 7.30 35.65
C PRO A 63 30.30 7.45 34.98
N PRO A 64 29.97 6.65 33.93
CA PRO A 64 28.72 6.80 33.19
C PRO A 64 27.52 6.37 34.05
N GLN A 65 26.62 7.32 34.33
CA GLN A 65 25.27 7.01 34.83
C GLN A 65 24.38 6.51 33.67
N PRO A 66 23.38 5.63 33.94
CA PRO A 66 22.44 5.16 32.94
C PRO A 66 21.68 6.34 32.30
N PRO A 67 21.33 6.28 31.00
CA PRO A 67 20.63 7.37 30.35
C PRO A 67 19.26 7.59 31.01
N GLU A 68 19.07 8.77 31.59
CA GLU A 68 17.77 9.25 32.03
C GLU A 68 16.79 9.28 30.84
N PRO A 69 15.50 8.94 31.06
CA PRO A 69 14.49 9.07 30.03
C PRO A 69 14.42 10.52 29.54
N PRO A 70 14.19 10.76 28.23
CA PRO A 70 14.19 12.11 27.70
C PRO A 70 13.16 12.98 28.43
N PRO A 71 13.50 14.25 28.72
CA PRO A 71 12.62 15.13 29.45
C PRO A 71 11.32 15.32 28.67
N VAL A 72 10.20 15.23 29.38
CA VAL A 72 8.91 15.75 28.91
C VAL A 72 9.13 17.25 28.69
N VAL A 73 9.39 17.64 27.44
CA VAL A 73 9.75 19.01 27.10
C VAL A 73 8.53 19.91 27.32
N GLY A 74 8.53 20.58 28.46
CA GLY A 74 7.78 21.80 28.69
C GLY A 74 8.28 22.89 27.76
N VAL A 75 7.37 23.31 26.88
CA VAL A 75 7.18 24.64 26.26
C VAL A 75 8.38 25.60 26.32
N VAL A 76 9.06 25.76 25.17
CA VAL A 76 9.81 26.97 24.82
C VAL A 76 9.42 27.34 23.38
N GLY A 77 8.62 28.40 23.21
CA GLY A 77 8.10 28.85 21.91
C GLY A 77 6.93 28.01 21.39
N GLY A 78 5.84 27.96 22.18
CA GLY A 78 4.83 26.90 22.18
C GLY A 78 4.03 26.74 20.89
N ILE A 79 4.50 25.85 20.01
CA ILE A 79 3.60 25.18 19.08
C ILE A 79 2.74 24.23 19.91
N LYS A 80 1.45 24.55 20.05
CA LYS A 80 0.51 23.74 20.80
C LYS A 80 0.01 22.62 19.90
N TYR A 81 0.06 21.40 20.43
CA TYR A 81 -0.63 20.26 19.85
C TYR A 81 -2.10 20.35 20.25
N GLU A 82 -2.97 20.67 19.29
CA GLU A 82 -4.39 20.90 19.52
C GLU A 82 -5.28 19.94 18.71
N GLU A 83 -6.47 19.63 19.22
CA GLU A 83 -7.47 18.91 18.45
C GLU A 83 -8.15 19.86 17.44
N ILE A 84 -8.38 19.36 16.23
CA ILE A 84 -9.05 20.09 15.15
C ILE A 84 -10.08 19.18 14.47
N ASP A 85 -11.20 19.76 14.07
CA ASP A 85 -12.20 19.07 13.25
C ASP A 85 -11.77 19.04 11.78
N CYS A 86 -11.74 17.85 11.19
CA CYS A 86 -11.42 17.65 9.78
C CYS A 86 -12.67 17.19 9.03
N LEU A 87 -13.22 18.07 8.19
CA LEU A 87 -14.35 17.76 7.31
C LEU A 87 -13.85 17.03 6.06
N ILE A 88 -14.28 15.78 5.90
CA ILE A 88 -13.89 14.92 4.78
C ILE A 88 -14.99 14.98 3.72
N ASN A 89 -14.65 15.52 2.55
CA ASN A 89 -15.52 15.65 1.37
C ASN A 89 -16.90 16.26 1.65
N ASP A 90 -17.01 17.17 2.63
CA ASP A 90 -18.28 17.78 3.07
C ASP A 90 -19.33 16.79 3.61
N GLU A 91 -18.94 15.56 3.95
CA GLU A 91 -19.86 14.50 4.38
C GLU A 91 -19.69 14.09 5.84
N SER A 92 -18.45 13.93 6.29
CA SER A 92 -18.17 13.43 7.65
C SER A 92 -17.05 14.21 8.31
N THR A 93 -17.20 14.47 9.61
CA THR A 93 -16.19 15.15 10.42
C THR A 93 -15.45 14.15 11.29
N ILE A 94 -14.12 14.14 11.20
CA ILE A 94 -13.25 13.33 12.05
C ILE A 94 -12.38 14.21 12.95
N LYS A 95 -11.86 13.64 14.04
CA LYS A 95 -10.95 14.33 14.96
C LYS A 95 -9.51 14.18 14.49
N GLY A 96 -8.93 15.27 14.02
CA GLY A 96 -7.51 15.40 13.71
C GLY A 96 -6.72 16.03 14.85
N ARG A 97 -5.45 16.31 14.56
CA ARG A 97 -4.53 17.03 15.44
C ARG A 97 -3.79 18.08 14.63
N ARG A 98 -3.51 19.23 15.23
CA ARG A 98 -2.78 20.32 14.57
C ARG A 98 -1.60 20.72 15.43
N GLU A 99 -0.44 20.90 14.78
CA GLU A 99 0.76 21.41 15.40
C GLU A 99 1.27 22.58 14.54
N GLY A 100 0.93 23.80 14.93
CA GLY A 100 1.26 25.00 14.17
C GLY A 100 0.57 25.03 12.80
N GLY A 101 1.34 24.83 11.74
CA GLY A 101 0.82 24.80 10.35
C GLY A 101 0.44 23.41 9.85
N GLU A 102 0.85 22.34 10.53
CA GLU A 102 0.69 20.96 10.08
C GLU A 102 -0.59 20.32 10.65
N VAL A 103 -1.27 19.50 9.86
CA VAL A 103 -2.47 18.74 10.27
C VAL A 103 -2.19 17.25 10.17
N PHE A 104 -2.41 16.54 11.28
CA PHE A 104 -2.28 15.10 11.40
C PHE A 104 -3.66 14.46 11.43
N LEU A 105 -3.86 13.44 10.60
CA LEU A 105 -5.10 12.67 10.54
C LEU A 105 -4.94 11.34 11.28
N PRO A 106 -6.00 10.84 11.93
CA PRO A 106 -5.94 9.57 12.64
C PRO A 106 -5.82 8.41 11.65
N PHE A 107 -4.81 7.55 11.86
CA PHE A 107 -4.58 6.41 10.96
C PHE A 107 -5.78 5.46 10.87
N GLY A 108 -6.56 5.28 11.95
CA GLY A 108 -7.75 4.43 11.91
C GLY A 108 -8.84 4.91 10.92
N TRP A 109 -8.86 6.20 10.58
CA TRP A 109 -9.66 6.70 9.46
C TRP A 109 -8.96 6.43 8.12
N MET A 110 -7.66 6.73 8.03
CA MET A 110 -6.89 6.53 6.79
C MET A 110 -6.90 5.07 6.32
N GLU A 111 -6.74 4.12 7.24
CA GLU A 111 -6.80 2.67 7.00
C GLU A 111 -8.08 2.26 6.27
N LYS A 112 -9.23 2.74 6.74
CA LYS A 112 -10.53 2.40 6.17
C LYS A 112 -10.84 3.19 4.90
N TYR A 113 -10.48 4.47 4.88
CA TYR A 113 -10.81 5.37 3.77
C TYR A 113 -9.98 5.09 2.52
N PHE A 114 -8.69 4.76 2.69
CA PHE A 114 -7.76 4.47 1.59
C PHE A 114 -7.49 2.98 1.38
N GLU A 115 -8.08 2.10 2.20
CA GLU A 115 -7.85 0.64 2.16
C GLU A 115 -6.36 0.26 2.27
N VAL A 116 -5.66 0.90 3.21
CA VAL A 116 -4.22 0.74 3.47
C VAL A 116 -3.98 0.13 4.84
N TYR A 117 -2.81 -0.43 5.07
CA TYR A 117 -2.50 -1.20 6.29
C TYR A 117 -1.43 -0.51 7.13
N GLY A 118 -1.50 -0.68 8.44
CA GLY A 118 -0.43 -0.24 9.32
C GLY A 118 -0.53 -0.82 10.71
N LYS A 119 0.62 -0.92 11.38
CA LYS A 119 0.70 -1.43 12.75
C LYS A 119 1.87 -0.82 13.49
N ILE A 120 1.76 -0.75 14.81
CA ILE A 120 2.89 -0.40 15.68
C ILE A 120 3.69 -1.68 15.94
N VAL A 121 4.98 -1.64 15.67
CA VAL A 121 5.93 -2.73 15.92
C VAL A 121 6.93 -2.28 16.96
N GLN A 122 7.09 -3.09 18.01
CA GLN A 122 8.05 -2.86 19.07
C GLN A 122 9.43 -3.36 18.64
N TYR A 123 10.42 -2.48 18.75
CA TYR A 123 11.83 -2.75 18.54
C TYR A 123 12.58 -2.62 19.87
N ASP A 124 13.86 -2.99 19.88
CA ASP A 124 14.70 -2.83 21.07
C ASP A 124 14.86 -1.34 21.41
N GLY A 125 14.19 -0.91 22.48
CA GLY A 125 14.22 0.45 23.01
C GLY A 125 13.27 1.46 22.36
N TYR A 126 12.44 1.08 21.37
CA TYR A 126 11.47 2.02 20.79
C TYR A 126 10.32 1.33 20.03
N ASP A 127 9.21 2.04 19.87
CA ASP A 127 8.10 1.63 19.03
C ASP A 127 8.13 2.37 17.69
N ARG A 128 7.73 1.68 16.61
CA ARG A 128 7.64 2.27 15.27
C ARG A 128 6.35 1.87 14.58
N PHE A 129 5.65 2.86 14.04
CA PHE A 129 4.53 2.62 13.14
C PHE A 129 5.05 2.24 11.74
N GLU A 130 4.59 1.10 11.24
CA GLU A 130 4.91 0.61 9.89
C GLU A 130 3.67 0.69 9.01
N PHE A 131 3.75 1.53 7.98
CA PHE A 131 2.71 1.68 6.96
C PHE A 131 2.98 0.78 5.75
N GLN A 132 1.94 0.15 5.23
CA GLN A 132 1.99 -0.65 4.01
C GLN A 132 0.78 -0.34 3.12
N HIS A 133 1.05 -0.01 1.86
CA HIS A 133 -0.02 0.25 0.89
C HIS A 133 -0.81 -1.01 0.52
N SER A 134 -0.18 -2.18 0.58
CA SER A 134 -0.82 -3.46 0.25
C SER A 134 -0.33 -4.57 1.17
N TYR A 135 -1.13 -5.64 1.26
CA TYR A 135 -0.73 -6.91 1.86
C TYR A 135 -0.18 -7.86 0.79
N SER A 136 0.39 -8.98 1.24
CA SER A 136 1.08 -9.97 0.41
C SER A 136 2.44 -9.51 -0.14
N LYS A 137 3.26 -10.47 -0.57
CA LYS A 137 4.58 -10.24 -1.14
C LYS A 137 4.70 -11.01 -2.45
N VAL A 138 5.44 -10.44 -3.40
CA VAL A 138 5.78 -11.11 -4.65
C VAL A 138 6.83 -12.18 -4.36
N TYR A 139 6.66 -13.36 -4.96
CA TYR A 139 7.61 -14.45 -4.82
C TYR A 139 8.92 -14.13 -5.54
N ALA A 140 10.05 -14.35 -4.87
CA ALA A 140 11.37 -14.17 -5.45
C ALA A 140 11.80 -15.44 -6.19
N GLN A 141 11.48 -15.52 -7.48
CA GLN A 141 11.83 -16.66 -8.34
C GLN A 141 13.35 -16.86 -8.42
N ARG A 142 13.83 -18.08 -8.14
CA ARG A 142 15.25 -18.43 -8.10
C ARG A 142 15.82 -18.88 -9.44
N GLU A 143 14.98 -19.51 -10.27
CA GLU A 143 15.36 -20.09 -11.56
C GLU A 143 14.18 -20.05 -12.55
N PRO A 144 14.41 -20.15 -13.87
CA PRO A 144 13.34 -20.29 -14.85
C PRO A 144 12.43 -21.49 -14.54
N TYR A 145 11.13 -21.34 -14.79
CA TYR A 145 10.17 -22.41 -14.54
C TYR A 145 10.46 -23.64 -15.40
N HIS A 146 10.42 -24.80 -14.77
CA HIS A 146 10.39 -26.11 -15.42
C HIS A 146 9.34 -27.00 -14.72
N PRO A 147 8.70 -27.95 -15.45
CA PRO A 147 7.56 -28.70 -14.91
C PRO A 147 7.88 -29.65 -13.75
N ASP A 148 9.13 -30.04 -13.59
CA ASP A 148 9.66 -30.91 -12.53
C ASP A 148 10.28 -30.12 -11.35
N GLY A 149 10.09 -28.81 -11.34
CA GLY A 149 10.57 -27.90 -10.29
C GLY A 149 9.47 -27.44 -9.34
N VAL A 150 9.83 -26.52 -8.46
CA VAL A 150 8.87 -25.89 -7.56
C VAL A 150 7.70 -25.28 -8.34
N PHE A 151 6.47 -25.52 -7.86
CA PHE A 151 5.29 -25.02 -8.52
C PHE A 151 5.05 -23.55 -8.13
N MET A 152 5.68 -22.64 -8.89
CA MET A 152 5.58 -21.20 -8.68
C MET A 152 6.00 -20.81 -7.25
N SER A 153 5.07 -20.35 -6.42
CA SER A 153 5.32 -19.90 -5.03
C SER A 153 4.78 -20.87 -3.98
N PHE A 154 4.39 -22.08 -4.39
CA PHE A 154 3.67 -23.02 -3.52
C PHE A 154 4.54 -23.59 -2.39
N GLU A 155 5.86 -23.42 -2.44
CA GLU A 155 6.76 -23.73 -1.31
C GLU A 155 6.37 -22.95 -0.04
N GLY A 156 5.83 -21.73 -0.18
CA GLY A 156 5.34 -20.91 0.93
C GLY A 156 3.88 -21.16 1.31
N TYR A 157 3.18 -22.07 0.62
CA TYR A 157 1.74 -22.29 0.83
C TYR A 157 1.51 -23.40 1.86
N ASN A 158 0.83 -23.07 2.96
CA ASN A 158 0.27 -24.07 3.88
C ASN A 158 -1.22 -24.21 3.57
N VAL A 159 -1.60 -25.30 2.92
CA VAL A 159 -2.97 -25.48 2.40
C VAL A 159 -3.89 -25.98 3.50
N GLU A 160 -3.39 -26.93 4.28
CA GLU A 160 -4.01 -27.64 5.38
C GLU A 160 -4.39 -26.75 6.58
N VAL A 161 -3.75 -25.58 6.73
CA VAL A 161 -4.06 -24.61 7.82
C VAL A 161 -5.17 -23.62 7.45
N ARG A 162 -5.66 -23.64 6.21
CA ARG A 162 -6.74 -22.73 5.80
C ARG A 162 -8.03 -23.17 6.47
N ASP A 163 -8.78 -22.22 7.00
CA ASP A 163 -10.10 -22.37 7.62
C ASP A 163 -11.11 -23.20 6.81
N ARG A 164 -11.06 -23.07 5.48
CA ARG A 164 -11.90 -23.85 4.54
C ARG A 164 -11.48 -25.32 4.38
N VAL A 165 -10.39 -25.75 5.00
CA VAL A 165 -10.00 -27.16 5.08
C VAL A 165 -10.57 -27.74 6.36
N LYS A 166 -11.59 -28.60 6.23
CA LYS A 166 -12.24 -29.22 7.39
C LYS A 166 -11.32 -30.19 8.12
N CYS A 167 -10.64 -31.03 7.36
CA CYS A 167 -9.67 -32.01 7.83
C CYS A 167 -8.91 -32.61 6.63
N ILE A 168 -7.88 -33.41 6.92
CA ILE A 168 -7.34 -34.38 5.99
C ILE A 168 -8.14 -35.67 6.14
N SER A 169 -8.68 -36.19 5.05
CA SER A 169 -9.44 -37.45 5.06
C SER A 169 -8.53 -38.59 5.53
N GLY A 170 -8.94 -39.33 6.56
CA GLY A 170 -8.18 -40.50 7.03
C GLY A 170 -8.17 -41.65 6.04
N VAL A 171 -9.17 -41.74 5.15
CA VAL A 171 -9.25 -42.78 4.11
C VAL A 171 -8.43 -42.39 2.88
N GLU A 172 -8.58 -41.14 2.42
CA GLU A 172 -8.01 -40.70 1.14
C GLU A 172 -6.67 -39.98 1.28
N GLY A 173 -6.28 -39.56 2.50
CA GLY A 173 -5.05 -38.80 2.74
C GLY A 173 -5.01 -37.39 2.13
N VAL A 174 -6.16 -36.86 1.68
CA VAL A 174 -6.27 -35.56 1.01
C VAL A 174 -7.26 -34.62 1.71
N PRO A 175 -7.15 -33.29 1.54
CA PRO A 175 -7.99 -32.35 2.26
C PRO A 175 -9.45 -32.34 1.81
N LEU A 176 -10.36 -32.23 2.77
CA LEU A 176 -11.80 -32.01 2.56
C LEU A 176 -12.13 -30.52 2.69
N SER A 177 -12.87 -29.95 1.73
CA SER A 177 -13.18 -28.52 1.67
C SER A 177 -14.58 -28.20 2.20
N THR A 178 -14.74 -27.05 2.87
CA THR A 178 -16.03 -26.48 3.27
C THR A 178 -16.33 -25.14 2.60
N GLN A 179 -15.58 -24.78 1.55
CA GLN A 179 -15.59 -23.43 0.97
C GLN A 179 -16.98 -22.92 0.56
N TRP A 180 -17.83 -23.78 0.00
CA TRP A 180 -19.19 -23.43 -0.42
C TRP A 180 -20.27 -24.25 0.27
N GLY A 181 -19.91 -25.03 1.29
CA GLY A 181 -20.88 -25.89 1.97
C GLY A 181 -20.30 -26.57 3.22
N PRO A 182 -21.02 -26.54 4.36
CA PRO A 182 -20.52 -27.06 5.63
C PRO A 182 -20.42 -28.60 5.67
N GLN A 183 -21.10 -29.30 4.76
CA GLN A 183 -21.09 -30.76 4.66
C GLN A 183 -19.68 -31.33 4.48
N GLY A 184 -18.81 -30.59 3.78
CA GLY A 184 -17.50 -31.08 3.37
C GLY A 184 -17.59 -31.83 2.04
N TYR A 185 -16.68 -31.52 1.11
CA TYR A 185 -16.58 -32.21 -0.17
C TYR A 185 -15.13 -32.20 -0.67
N PHE A 186 -14.79 -33.15 -1.53
CA PHE A 186 -13.49 -33.19 -2.19
C PHE A 186 -13.44 -32.12 -3.27
N TYR A 187 -12.60 -31.09 -3.05
CA TYR A 187 -12.42 -30.01 -4.00
C TYR A 187 -11.08 -30.16 -4.72
N ALA A 188 -11.13 -30.53 -5.99
CA ALA A 188 -9.94 -30.90 -6.77
C ALA A 188 -8.85 -29.82 -6.78
N ILE A 189 -9.21 -28.53 -6.81
CA ILE A 189 -8.22 -27.43 -6.74
C ILE A 189 -7.46 -27.47 -5.41
N GLN A 190 -8.15 -27.66 -4.30
CA GLN A 190 -7.52 -27.71 -2.98
C GLN A 190 -6.65 -28.96 -2.82
N ILE A 191 -7.08 -30.10 -3.36
CA ILE A 191 -6.31 -31.35 -3.37
C ILE A 191 -5.04 -31.19 -4.21
N ALA A 192 -5.15 -30.61 -5.41
CA ALA A 192 -4.00 -30.34 -6.26
C ALA A 192 -3.03 -29.34 -5.62
N GLN A 193 -3.55 -28.26 -5.01
CA GLN A 193 -2.71 -27.29 -4.28
C GLN A 193 -1.98 -27.93 -3.09
N TYR A 194 -2.64 -28.82 -2.36
CA TYR A 194 -2.03 -29.58 -1.27
C TYR A 194 -0.87 -30.45 -1.78
N GLY A 195 -1.10 -31.24 -2.84
CA GLY A 195 -0.02 -32.04 -3.45
C GLY A 195 1.14 -31.19 -3.95
N LEU A 196 0.85 -30.12 -4.71
CA LEU A 196 1.87 -29.25 -5.32
C LEU A 196 2.66 -28.44 -4.28
N SER A 197 2.05 -28.04 -3.16
CA SER A 197 2.78 -27.36 -2.08
C SER A 197 3.68 -28.31 -1.31
N HIS A 198 3.25 -29.54 -1.05
CA HIS A 198 4.11 -30.57 -0.47
C HIS A 198 5.25 -30.97 -1.41
N TYR A 199 4.97 -31.11 -2.71
CA TYR A 199 5.99 -31.34 -3.74
C TYR A 199 7.04 -30.22 -3.77
N SER A 200 6.61 -28.96 -3.72
CA SER A 200 7.52 -27.80 -3.76
C SER A 200 8.33 -27.59 -2.48
N LYS A 201 7.94 -28.23 -1.36
CA LYS A 201 8.66 -28.16 -0.07
C LYS A 201 9.67 -29.29 0.11
N ASN A 202 9.59 -30.34 -0.69
CA ASN A 202 10.42 -31.55 -0.60
C ASN A 202 11.75 -31.36 -1.33
#